data_AF-A0A916IQW8-F1
#
_entry.id   AF-A0A916IQW8-F1
#
_cell.length_a   1.000
_cell.length_b   1.000
_cell.length_c   1.000
_cell.angle_alpha   90.00
_cell.angle_beta   90.00
_cell.angle_gamma   90.00
#
_symmetry.space_group_name_H-M   'P 1'
#
loop_
_entity.id
_entity.type
_entity.pdbx_description
1 polymer ?
#
loop_
_entity_poly.entity_id
_entity_poly.type
_entity_poly.pdbx_seq_one_letter_code
_entity_poly.pdbx_strand_id
1 'polypeptide(L)'
;MQPTTPVPEDPTLAQKQAQLAQNLAKADRALARRLAKTTLPPPSTPVTLEDHILETSDDLLRISAGLRSVLTLLDFQSDDIPDCMGLYALLLPLKQQIDQNADRLQALV
;
A
#
# COMPACT_ATOMS: atom_id res chain seq x y z
N MET A 1 63.42 32.62 32.63
CA MET A 1 61.97 32.42 32.45
C MET A 1 61.64 32.70 30.99
N GLN A 2 61.33 31.66 30.21
CA GLN A 2 60.87 31.75 28.82
C GLN A 2 59.49 32.43 28.74
N PRO A 3 59.15 33.01 27.57
CA PRO A 3 58.06 32.39 26.81
C PRO A 3 58.40 32.23 25.32
N THR A 4 58.16 31.02 24.84
CA THR A 4 58.21 30.62 23.43
C THR A 4 56.86 30.94 22.80
N THR A 5 56.84 31.79 21.78
CA THR A 5 55.65 32.01 20.93
C THR A 5 55.86 31.25 19.62
N PRO A 6 55.08 30.21 19.29
CA PRO A 6 55.13 29.62 17.95
C PRO A 6 54.35 30.52 16.98
N VAL A 7 55.06 31.00 15.96
CA VAL A 7 54.50 31.69 14.79
C VAL A 7 53.55 30.73 14.04
N PRO A 8 52.37 31.16 13.56
CA PRO A 8 51.51 30.34 12.73
C PRO A 8 52.17 30.15 11.36
N GLU A 9 52.53 28.92 11.00
CA GLU A 9 53.05 28.61 9.66
C GLU A 9 51.92 28.69 8.63
N ASP A 10 52.10 29.54 7.62
CA ASP A 10 51.20 29.61 6.47
C ASP A 10 51.27 28.28 5.68
N PRO A 11 50.14 27.59 5.45
CA PRO A 11 50.14 26.30 4.77
C PRO A 11 50.65 26.46 3.34
N THR A 12 51.66 25.67 2.97
CA THR A 12 52.30 25.68 1.65
C THR A 12 51.27 25.40 0.56
N LEU A 13 51.48 25.93 -0.65
CA LEU A 13 50.54 25.80 -1.77
C LEU A 13 50.13 24.34 -2.08
N ALA A 14 51.05 23.38 -1.91
CA ALA A 14 50.77 21.94 -2.03
C ALA A 14 49.75 21.43 -1.00
N GLN A 15 49.80 21.95 0.23
CA GLN A 15 48.87 21.59 1.30
C GLN A 15 47.46 22.13 1.02
N LYS A 16 47.35 23.36 0.49
CA LYS A 16 46.07 23.94 0.04
C LYS A 16 45.45 23.12 -1.09
N GLN A 17 46.25 22.65 -2.04
CA GLN A 17 45.77 21.79 -3.14
C GLN A 17 45.29 20.42 -2.62
N ALA A 18 46.04 19.78 -1.71
CA ALA A 18 45.64 18.52 -1.10
C ALA A 18 44.32 18.66 -0.32
N GLN A 19 44.13 19.79 0.36
CA GLN A 19 42.91 20.06 1.13
C GLN A 19 41.70 20.30 0.23
N LEU A 20 41.87 20.96 -0.91
CA LEU A 20 40.83 21.11 -1.93
C LEU A 20 40.40 19.75 -2.50
N ALA A 21 41.36 18.90 -2.86
CA ALA A 21 41.07 17.55 -3.36
C ALA A 21 40.32 16.70 -2.33
N GLN A 22 40.70 16.81 -1.05
CA GLN A 22 40.02 16.10 0.03
C GLN A 22 38.59 16.60 0.25
N ASN A 23 38.36 17.91 0.17
CA ASN A 23 37.02 18.50 0.30
C ASN A 23 36.12 18.11 -0.87
N LEU A 24 36.65 18.05 -2.09
CA LEU A 24 35.92 17.59 -3.27
C LEU A 24 35.51 16.12 -3.14
N ALA A 25 36.42 15.25 -2.72
CA ALA A 25 36.10 13.83 -2.48
C ALA A 25 35.06 13.62 -1.37
N LYS A 26 35.04 14.48 -0.35
CA LYS A 26 34.01 14.47 0.70
C LYS A 26 32.65 14.93 0.16
N ALA A 27 32.64 15.95 -0.69
CA ALA A 27 31.43 16.44 -1.35
C ALA A 27 30.84 15.37 -2.28
N ASP A 28 31.65 14.71 -3.09
CA ASP A 28 31.21 13.63 -3.98
C ASP A 28 30.65 12.45 -3.19
N ARG A 29 31.31 12.02 -2.12
CA ARG A 29 30.77 10.99 -1.22
C ARG A 29 29.45 11.41 -0.56
N ALA A 30 29.30 12.68 -0.20
CA ALA A 30 28.07 13.20 0.38
C ALA A 30 26.94 13.25 -0.65
N LEU A 31 27.22 13.64 -1.90
CA LEU A 31 26.27 13.62 -3.00
C LEU A 31 25.86 12.19 -3.36
N ALA A 32 26.82 11.26 -3.48
CA ALA A 32 26.53 9.85 -3.73
C ALA A 32 25.66 9.23 -2.62
N ARG A 33 25.92 9.56 -1.35
CA ARG A 33 25.08 9.12 -0.22
C ARG A 33 23.69 9.76 -0.25
N ARG A 34 23.59 11.04 -0.64
CA ARG A 34 22.29 11.71 -0.79
C ARG A 34 21.49 11.07 -1.92
N LEU A 35 22.10 10.80 -3.07
CA LEU A 35 21.48 10.12 -4.21
C LEU A 35 21.05 8.68 -3.87
N ALA A 36 21.85 7.95 -3.08
CA ALA A 36 21.46 6.65 -2.54
C ALA A 36 20.31 6.74 -1.52
N LYS A 37 20.19 7.86 -0.80
CA LYS A 37 19.09 8.14 0.14
C LYS A 37 17.82 8.67 -0.56
N THR A 38 17.96 9.26 -1.76
CA THR A 38 16.85 9.63 -2.67
C THR A 38 16.57 8.56 -3.73
N THR A 39 17.10 7.34 -3.57
CA THR A 39 16.57 6.20 -4.32
C THR A 39 15.12 6.08 -3.91
N LEU A 40 14.24 6.37 -4.87
CA LEU A 40 12.80 6.30 -4.77
C LEU A 40 12.40 5.10 -3.88
N PRO A 41 11.44 5.25 -2.95
CA PRO A 41 10.80 4.07 -2.40
C PRO A 41 10.42 3.15 -3.57
N PRO A 42 10.64 1.82 -3.44
CA PRO A 42 10.29 0.89 -4.50
C PRO A 42 8.86 1.20 -4.97
N PRO A 43 8.57 1.14 -6.28
CA PRO A 43 7.22 1.37 -6.75
C PRO A 43 6.30 0.50 -5.91
N SER A 44 5.30 1.15 -5.29
CA SER A 44 4.20 0.50 -4.57
C SER A 44 3.92 -0.82 -5.25
N THR A 45 4.06 -1.92 -4.52
CA THR A 45 3.85 -3.28 -5.04
C THR A 45 2.64 -3.25 -5.95
N PRO A 46 2.80 -3.53 -7.26
CA PRO A 46 1.68 -3.45 -8.18
C PRO A 46 0.62 -4.38 -7.62
N VAL A 47 -0.55 -3.84 -7.27
CA VAL A 47 -1.71 -4.63 -6.83
C VAL A 47 -1.84 -5.76 -7.83
N THR A 48 -1.61 -6.98 -7.35
CA THR A 48 -1.56 -8.13 -8.23
C THR A 48 -2.98 -8.46 -8.67
N LEU A 49 -3.12 -9.18 -9.78
CA LEU A 49 -4.43 -9.68 -10.19
C LEU A 49 -5.07 -10.53 -9.07
N GLU A 50 -4.25 -11.28 -8.33
CA GLU A 50 -4.67 -12.07 -7.17
C GLU A 50 -5.24 -11.18 -6.06
N ASP A 51 -4.58 -10.06 -5.72
CA ASP A 51 -5.08 -9.10 -4.73
C ASP A 51 -6.47 -8.56 -5.13
N HIS A 52 -6.67 -8.26 -6.42
CA HIS A 52 -7.94 -7.75 -6.92
C HIS A 52 -9.04 -8.83 -6.95
N ILE A 53 -8.70 -10.08 -7.25
CA ILE A 53 -9.63 -11.21 -7.15
C ILE A 53 -10.05 -11.44 -5.70
N LEU A 54 -9.11 -11.36 -4.76
CA LEU A 54 -9.39 -11.48 -3.32
C LEU A 54 -10.30 -10.35 -2.83
N GLU A 55 -10.00 -9.10 -3.19
CA GLU A 55 -10.84 -7.93 -2.86
C GLU A 55 -12.27 -8.09 -3.41
N THR A 56 -12.39 -8.44 -4.69
CA THR A 56 -13.69 -8.65 -5.33
C THR A 56 -14.46 -9.81 -4.69
N SER A 57 -13.76 -10.88 -4.27
CA SER A 57 -14.36 -12.01 -3.58
C SER A 57 -14.91 -11.60 -2.21
N ASP A 58 -14.16 -10.80 -1.43
CA ASP A 58 -14.64 -10.26 -0.15
C ASP A 58 -15.88 -9.39 -0.33
N ASP A 59 -15.88 -8.51 -1.34
CA ASP A 59 -17.03 -7.67 -1.65
C ASP A 59 -18.27 -8.49 -2.02
N LEU A 60 -18.13 -9.55 -2.84
CA LEU A 60 -19.25 -10.44 -3.15
C LEU A 60 -19.76 -11.18 -1.92
N LEU A 61 -18.87 -11.67 -1.05
CA LEU A 61 -19.26 -12.33 0.21
C LEU A 61 -20.02 -11.37 1.13
N ARG A 62 -19.55 -10.13 1.24
CA ARG A 62 -20.22 -9.08 2.02
C ARG A 62 -21.61 -8.77 1.47
N ILE A 63 -21.73 -8.61 0.15
CA ILE A 63 -23.02 -8.39 -0.52
C ILE A 63 -23.95 -9.59 -0.30
N SER A 64 -23.45 -10.82 -0.42
CA SER A 64 -24.23 -12.03 -0.17
C SER A 64 -24.77 -12.09 1.26
N ALA A 65 -23.94 -11.76 2.25
CA ALA A 65 -24.35 -11.71 3.65
C ALA A 65 -25.41 -10.62 3.91
N GLY A 66 -25.24 -9.44 3.31
CA GLY A 66 -26.23 -8.37 3.36
C GLY A 66 -27.56 -8.79 2.74
N LEU A 67 -27.53 -9.39 1.55
CA LEU A 67 -28.72 -9.87 0.87
C LEU A 67 -29.40 -11.02 1.62
N ARG A 68 -28.64 -11.92 2.26
CA ARG A 68 -29.19 -12.94 3.16
C ARG A 68 -29.98 -12.29 4.29
N SER A 69 -29.46 -11.22 4.88
CA SER A 69 -30.12 -10.51 5.99
C SER A 69 -31.43 -9.86 5.53
N VAL A 70 -31.44 -9.27 4.33
CA VAL A 70 -32.67 -8.73 3.71
C VAL A 70 -33.70 -9.83 3.47
N LEU A 71 -33.29 -10.96 2.88
CA LEU A 71 -34.18 -12.10 2.66
C LEU A 71 -34.78 -12.61 3.97
N THR A 72 -33.97 -12.75 5.02
CA THR A 72 -34.45 -13.14 6.34
C THR A 72 -35.48 -12.13 6.89
N LEU A 73 -35.26 -10.83 6.72
CA LEU A 73 -36.22 -9.82 7.15
C LEU A 73 -37.54 -9.90 6.37
N LEU A 74 -37.48 -10.14 5.06
CA LEU A 74 -38.67 -10.32 4.23
C LEU A 74 -39.45 -11.58 4.63
N ASP A 75 -38.76 -12.67 4.96
CA ASP A 75 -39.36 -13.90 5.47
C ASP A 75 -40.02 -13.69 6.84
N PHE A 76 -39.44 -12.86 7.71
CA PHE A 76 -40.08 -12.51 8.99
C PHE A 76 -41.33 -11.64 8.85
N GLN A 77 -41.40 -10.81 7.80
CA GLN A 77 -42.54 -9.91 7.57
C GLN A 77 -43.60 -10.47 6.61
N SER A 78 -43.38 -11.68 6.09
CA SER A 78 -44.25 -12.28 5.07
C SER A 78 -45.69 -12.49 5.53
N ASP A 79 -45.88 -12.73 6.82
CA ASP A 79 -47.20 -12.98 7.41
C ASP A 79 -48.03 -11.68 7.51
N ASP A 80 -47.37 -10.53 7.67
CA ASP A 80 -48.02 -9.23 7.83
C ASP A 80 -48.10 -8.44 6.51
N ILE A 81 -47.15 -8.66 5.59
CA ILE A 81 -47.01 -7.91 4.33
C ILE A 81 -46.86 -8.90 3.17
N PRO A 82 -47.90 -9.11 2.34
CA PRO A 82 -47.88 -10.12 1.28
C PRO A 82 -46.82 -9.84 0.19
N ASP A 83 -46.47 -8.58 -0.05
CA ASP A 83 -45.43 -8.20 -1.02
C ASP A 83 -44.03 -8.70 -0.61
N CYS A 84 -43.81 -8.98 0.68
CA CYS A 84 -42.53 -9.50 1.16
C CYS A 84 -42.21 -10.87 0.56
N MET A 85 -43.21 -11.72 0.33
CA MET A 85 -43.02 -13.01 -0.36
C MET A 85 -42.62 -12.83 -1.82
N GLY A 86 -43.24 -11.86 -2.51
CA GLY A 86 -42.88 -11.52 -3.90
C GLY A 86 -41.45 -11.02 -4.00
N LEU A 87 -41.06 -10.08 -3.13
CA LEU A 87 -39.70 -9.57 -3.07
C LEU A 87 -38.69 -10.66 -2.68
N TYR A 88 -39.02 -11.52 -1.73
CA TYR A 88 -38.18 -12.66 -1.34
C TYR A 88 -37.92 -13.57 -2.55
N ALA A 89 -38.98 -13.94 -3.27
CA ALA A 89 -38.88 -14.82 -4.44
C ALA A 89 -38.06 -14.20 -5.58
N LEU A 90 -38.06 -12.88 -5.74
CA LEU A 90 -37.25 -12.17 -6.74
C LEU A 90 -35.78 -12.04 -6.32
N LEU A 91 -35.51 -11.86 -5.03
CA LEU A 91 -34.16 -11.64 -4.51
C LEU A 91 -33.40 -12.94 -4.24
N LEU A 92 -34.10 -14.04 -3.94
CA LEU A 92 -33.47 -15.33 -3.65
C LEU A 92 -32.59 -15.84 -4.82
N PRO A 93 -33.03 -15.83 -6.09
CA PRO A 93 -32.20 -16.22 -7.22
C PRO A 93 -30.96 -15.33 -7.39
N LEU A 94 -31.08 -14.02 -7.13
CA LEU A 94 -29.94 -13.10 -7.20
C LEU A 94 -28.89 -13.44 -6.14
N LYS A 95 -29.31 -13.79 -4.92
CA LYS A 95 -28.40 -14.27 -3.89
C LYS A 95 -27.67 -15.53 -4.33
N GLN A 96 -28.39 -16.51 -4.86
CA GLN A 96 -27.80 -17.76 -5.34
C GLN A 96 -26.76 -17.51 -6.43
N GLN A 97 -27.00 -16.55 -7.33
CA GLN A 97 -26.04 -16.16 -8.35
C GLN A 97 -24.79 -15.48 -7.76
N ILE A 98 -24.94 -14.64 -6.74
CA ILE A 98 -23.80 -14.01 -6.04
C ILE A 98 -22.96 -15.07 -5.33
N ASP A 99 -23.60 -16.02 -4.63
CA ASP A 99 -22.91 -17.14 -3.97
C ASP A 99 -22.08 -17.94 -4.98
N GLN A 100 -22.70 -18.33 -6.10
CA GLN A 100 -22.00 -19.07 -7.16
C GLN A 100 -20.85 -18.28 -7.78
N ASN A 101 -20.98 -16.96 -7.93
CA ASN A 101 -19.91 -16.13 -8.46
C ASN A 101 -18.76 -16.00 -7.46
N ALA A 102 -19.04 -15.90 -6.16
CA ALA A 102 -18.02 -15.91 -5.12
C ALA A 102 -17.26 -17.25 -5.10
N ASP A 103 -17.97 -18.38 -5.16
CA ASP A 103 -17.35 -19.71 -5.24
C ASP A 103 -16.45 -19.86 -6.48
N ARG A 104 -16.90 -19.34 -7.62
CA ARG A 104 -16.14 -19.36 -8.88
C ARG A 104 -14.89 -18.49 -8.83
N LEU A 105 -14.95 -17.32 -8.21
CA LEU A 105 -13.78 -16.45 -8.04
C LEU A 105 -12.79 -17.05 -7.05
N GLN A 106 -13.28 -17.63 -5.94
CA GLN A 106 -12.43 -18.28 -4.95
C GLN A 106 -11.70 -19.50 -5.54
N ALA A 107 -12.28 -20.19 -6.53
CA ALA A 107 -11.62 -21.28 -7.24
C ALA A 107 -10.48 -20.83 -8.19
N LEU A 108 -10.30 -19.52 -8.42
CA LEU A 108 -9.25 -18.96 -9.28
C LEU A 108 -7.99 -18.53 -8.51
N VAL A 109 -8.05 -18.50 -7.17
CA VAL A 109 -6.95 -18.15 -6.26
C VAL A 109 -6.44 -19.41 -5.58
#